data_AF-A0A351EHR7-F1
#
_entry.id   AF-A0A351EHR7-F1
#
_cell.length_a   1.000
_cell.length_b   1.000
_cell.length_c   1.000
_cell.angle_alpha   90.00
_cell.angle_beta   90.00
_cell.angle_gamma   90.00
#
_symmetry.space_group_name_H-M   'P 1'
#
loop_
_entity.id
_entity.type
_entity.pdbx_description
1 polymer ?
#
loop_
_entity_poly.entity_id
_entity_poly.type
_entity_poly.pdbx_seq_one_letter_code
_entity_poly.pdbx_strand_id
1 'polypeptide(L)'
;RCDCGSQLHAAMEAIAKEGAGVLVYLRGHEGRGIGIGHKIAAYSLQDEGRDTVDANLELGLPVDSREYGIGAQILVELGVTKMRLITNNPKKIGGLSGYGLEIVERVSTLDGANPENMAYLRTKQLRMGHLIDGLEDVAID
;
A
#
# COMPACT_ATOMS: atom_id res chain seq x y z
N ARG A 1 -13.32 5.44 1.19
CA ARG A 1 -12.04 6.19 1.06
C ARG A 1 -10.79 5.30 0.99
N CYS A 2 -10.38 4.52 2.01
CA CYS A 2 -9.21 3.61 1.88
C CYS A 2 -9.61 2.26 1.25
N ASP A 3 -8.70 1.69 0.46
CA ASP A 3 -8.67 0.34 -0.12
C ASP A 3 -8.04 -0.72 0.82
N CYS A 4 -7.60 -0.31 2.00
CA CYS A 4 -6.84 -1.11 2.96
C CYS A 4 -7.54 -2.45 3.31
N GLY A 5 -8.86 -2.40 3.57
CA GLY A 5 -9.63 -3.57 4.00
C GLY A 5 -9.91 -4.56 2.87
N SER A 6 -10.24 -4.07 1.68
CA SER A 6 -10.44 -4.92 0.50
C SER A 6 -9.13 -5.57 0.05
N GLN A 7 -8.01 -4.83 0.09
CA GLN A 7 -6.68 -5.38 -0.22
C GLN A 7 -6.28 -6.52 0.75
N LEU A 8 -6.59 -6.39 2.04
CA LEU A 8 -6.33 -7.45 3.01
C LEU A 8 -7.11 -8.73 2.67
N HIS A 9 -8.41 -8.63 2.44
CA HIS A 9 -9.25 -9.79 2.10
C HIS A 9 -8.82 -10.43 0.78
N ALA A 10 -8.56 -9.63 -0.26
CA ALA A 10 -8.10 -10.12 -1.55
C ALA A 10 -6.75 -10.85 -1.45
N ALA A 11 -5.81 -10.35 -0.64
CA ALA A 11 -4.54 -11.01 -0.41
C ALA A 11 -4.71 -12.35 0.33
N MET A 12 -5.58 -12.39 1.36
CA MET A 12 -5.89 -13.62 2.08
C MET A 12 -6.55 -14.67 1.18
N GLU A 13 -7.49 -14.26 0.32
CA GLU A 13 -8.15 -15.13 -0.65
C GLU A 13 -7.16 -15.67 -1.68
N ALA A 14 -6.28 -14.82 -2.22
CA ALA A 14 -5.24 -15.23 -3.16
C ALA A 14 -4.28 -16.26 -2.53
N ILE A 15 -3.84 -16.03 -1.29
CA ILE A 15 -3.01 -16.97 -0.54
C ILE A 15 -3.74 -18.31 -0.32
N ALA A 16 -5.01 -18.25 0.09
CA ALA A 16 -5.81 -19.45 0.33
C ALA A 16 -6.01 -20.27 -0.96
N LYS A 17 -6.25 -19.61 -2.09
CA LYS A 17 -6.41 -20.24 -3.40
C LYS A 17 -5.13 -20.93 -3.87
N GLU A 18 -3.97 -20.36 -3.59
CA GLU A 18 -2.67 -20.97 -3.91
C GLU A 18 -2.33 -22.15 -2.98
N GLY A 19 -2.95 -22.22 -1.79
CA GLY A 19 -2.72 -23.27 -0.79
C GLY A 19 -1.46 -23.05 0.06
N ALA A 20 -0.61 -22.08 -0.28
CA ALA A 20 0.56 -21.69 0.49
C ALA A 20 0.89 -20.20 0.30
N GLY A 21 1.22 -19.52 1.39
CA GLY A 21 1.66 -18.13 1.35
C GLY A 21 1.83 -17.52 2.74
N VAL A 22 2.38 -16.31 2.78
CA VAL A 22 2.64 -15.58 4.03
C VAL A 22 1.98 -14.21 3.96
N LEU A 23 1.25 -13.85 5.01
CA LEU A 23 0.76 -12.48 5.22
C LEU A 23 1.46 -11.87 6.42
N VAL A 24 2.27 -10.84 6.17
CA VAL A 24 2.96 -10.10 7.24
C VAL A 24 2.15 -8.86 7.60
N TYR A 25 1.55 -8.88 8.79
CA TYR A 25 0.78 -7.76 9.32
C TYR A 25 1.64 -6.83 10.19
N LEU A 26 2.25 -5.82 9.57
CA LEU A 26 3.12 -4.86 10.26
C LEU A 26 2.31 -3.84 11.05
N ARG A 27 2.48 -3.84 12.37
CA ARG A 27 1.95 -2.80 13.27
C ARG A 27 2.83 -1.54 13.20
N GLY A 28 2.28 -0.40 13.58
CA GLY A 28 2.98 0.90 13.55
C GLY A 28 3.02 1.59 12.18
N HIS A 29 2.54 0.94 11.12
CA HIS A 29 2.49 1.52 9.76
C HIS A 29 1.20 2.27 9.45
N GLU A 30 0.35 2.48 10.44
CA GLU A 30 -0.92 3.21 10.29
C GLU A 30 -0.66 4.63 9.74
N GLY A 31 -1.51 5.08 8.83
CA GLY A 31 -1.37 6.39 8.18
C GLY A 31 -0.10 6.57 7.33
N ARG A 32 0.58 5.49 6.92
CA ARG A 32 1.95 5.54 6.34
C ARG A 32 3.03 5.90 7.38
N GLY A 33 2.85 5.43 8.61
CA GLY A 33 3.82 5.60 9.71
C GLY A 33 3.61 6.85 10.55
N ILE A 34 2.65 7.71 10.21
CA ILE A 34 2.28 8.88 11.01
C ILE A 34 1.29 8.54 12.13
N GLY A 35 0.72 7.34 12.15
CA GLY A 35 -0.26 6.92 13.15
C GLY A 35 -1.70 7.37 12.86
N ILE A 36 -2.64 6.85 13.65
CA ILE A 36 -4.08 7.02 13.40
C ILE A 36 -4.56 8.45 13.63
N GLY A 37 -4.05 9.14 14.67
CA GLY A 37 -4.47 10.51 14.98
C GLY A 37 -4.13 11.48 13.85
N HIS A 38 -2.90 11.44 13.36
CA HIS A 38 -2.46 12.25 12.23
C HIS A 38 -3.17 11.87 10.93
N LYS A 39 -3.50 10.59 10.71
CA LYS A 39 -4.32 10.15 9.59
C LYS A 39 -5.72 10.78 9.61
N ILE A 40 -6.36 10.85 10.79
CA ILE A 40 -7.66 11.50 10.94
C ILE A 40 -7.55 13.00 10.64
N ALA A 41 -6.53 13.67 11.17
CA ALA A 41 -6.28 15.09 10.87
C ALA A 41 -6.07 15.35 9.36
N ALA A 42 -5.30 14.50 8.69
CA ALA A 42 -5.08 14.59 7.25
C ALA A 42 -6.37 14.33 6.44
N TYR A 43 -7.32 13.53 6.96
CA TYR A 43 -8.61 13.34 6.32
C TYR A 43 -9.49 14.58 6.39
N SER A 44 -9.46 15.34 7.50
CA SER A 44 -10.18 16.61 7.59
C SER A 44 -9.70 17.60 6.52
N LEU A 45 -8.39 17.69 6.28
CA LEU A 45 -7.86 18.52 5.19
C LEU A 45 -8.25 17.99 3.81
N GLN A 46 -8.36 16.67 3.64
CA GLN A 46 -8.85 16.08 2.39
C GLN A 46 -10.34 16.34 2.15
N ASP A 47 -11.16 16.42 3.21
CA ASP A 47 -12.56 16.86 3.13
C ASP A 47 -12.68 18.29 2.59
N GLU A 48 -11.68 19.11 2.85
CA GLU A 48 -11.56 20.49 2.36
C GLU A 48 -10.88 20.56 0.98
N GLY A 49 -10.65 19.42 0.31
CA GLY A 49 -10.19 19.35 -1.08
C GLY A 49 -8.67 19.19 -1.27
N ARG A 50 -7.87 19.10 -0.21
CA ARG A 50 -6.44 18.72 -0.36
C ARG A 50 -6.33 17.26 -0.79
N ASP A 51 -5.30 16.92 -1.54
CA ASP A 51 -4.96 15.51 -1.72
C ASP A 51 -4.13 14.97 -0.54
N THR A 52 -3.80 13.68 -0.58
CA THR A 52 -3.09 13.04 0.53
C THR A 52 -1.67 13.54 0.73
N VAL A 53 -0.99 14.00 -0.33
CA VAL A 53 0.37 14.56 -0.20
C VAL A 53 0.28 15.94 0.44
N ASP A 54 -0.59 16.80 -0.08
CA ASP A 54 -0.69 18.18 0.40
C ASP A 54 -1.21 18.25 1.83
N ALA A 55 -2.19 17.41 2.19
CA ALA A 55 -2.69 17.30 3.56
C ALA A 55 -1.59 16.91 4.56
N ASN A 56 -0.70 15.99 4.20
CA ASN A 56 0.41 15.60 5.07
C ASN A 56 1.43 16.73 5.20
N LEU A 57 1.82 17.36 4.08
CA LEU A 57 2.79 18.46 4.09
C LEU A 57 2.29 19.68 4.87
N GLU A 58 1.00 20.02 4.76
CA GLU A 58 0.38 21.12 5.51
C GLU A 58 0.40 20.88 7.03
N LEU A 59 0.27 19.61 7.45
CA LEU A 59 0.41 19.21 8.86
C LEU A 59 1.88 19.11 9.33
N GLY A 60 2.85 19.42 8.47
CA GLY A 60 4.27 19.25 8.76
C GLY A 60 4.72 17.79 8.85
N LEU A 61 3.96 16.87 8.24
CA LEU A 61 4.18 15.43 8.32
C LEU A 61 4.87 14.89 7.06
N PRO A 62 5.67 13.83 7.21
CA PRO A 62 6.21 13.10 6.07
C PRO A 62 5.10 12.44 5.24
N VAL A 63 5.29 12.41 3.92
CA VAL A 63 4.34 11.77 2.99
C VAL A 63 4.25 10.26 3.20
N ASP A 64 5.39 9.62 3.52
CA ASP A 64 5.48 8.19 3.83
C ASP A 64 6.72 7.92 4.70
N SER A 65 6.54 7.35 5.89
CA SER A 65 7.61 7.00 6.84
C SER A 65 7.73 5.49 7.08
N ARG A 66 7.14 4.68 6.21
CA ARG A 66 7.14 3.23 6.41
C ARG A 66 8.49 2.63 6.04
N GLU A 67 8.98 1.76 6.93
CA GLU A 67 10.19 0.98 6.74
C GLU A 67 9.84 -0.51 6.63
N TYR A 68 10.32 -1.19 5.58
CA TYR A 68 9.91 -2.58 5.31
C TYR A 68 10.89 -3.63 5.83
N GLY A 69 12.02 -3.22 6.43
CA GLY A 69 13.08 -4.12 6.88
C GLY A 69 12.63 -5.15 7.92
N ILE A 70 11.72 -4.79 8.83
CA ILE A 70 11.14 -5.74 9.79
C ILE A 70 10.32 -6.82 9.07
N GLY A 71 9.54 -6.43 8.06
CA GLY A 71 8.80 -7.39 7.24
C GLY A 71 9.72 -8.33 6.48
N ALA A 72 10.85 -7.81 5.96
CA ALA A 72 11.86 -8.61 5.30
C ALA A 72 12.49 -9.65 6.25
N GLN A 73 12.87 -9.24 7.47
CA GLN A 73 13.45 -10.13 8.47
C GLN A 73 12.50 -11.25 8.88
N ILE A 74 11.21 -10.95 9.08
CA ILE A 74 10.19 -11.96 9.35
C ILE A 74 10.13 -13.01 8.23
N LEU A 75 10.14 -12.57 6.97
CA LEU A 75 10.11 -13.48 5.82
C LEU A 75 11.36 -14.38 5.77
N VAL A 76 12.54 -13.81 6.03
CA VAL A 76 13.81 -14.56 6.10
C VAL A 76 13.77 -15.60 7.23
N GLU A 77 13.28 -15.23 8.41
CA GLU A 77 13.17 -16.13 9.56
C GLU A 77 12.18 -17.28 9.31
N LEU A 78 11.12 -17.03 8.53
CA LEU A 78 10.20 -18.06 8.04
C LEU A 78 10.80 -18.95 6.93
N GLY A 79 12.03 -18.68 6.49
CA GLY A 79 12.73 -19.45 5.48
C GLY A 79 12.34 -19.10 4.03
N VAL A 80 11.68 -17.96 3.81
CA VAL A 80 11.34 -17.50 2.47
C VAL A 80 12.61 -17.06 1.75
N THR A 81 12.78 -17.51 0.51
CA THR A 81 13.93 -17.15 -0.36
C THR A 81 13.47 -16.61 -1.70
N LYS A 82 12.46 -17.24 -2.31
CA LYS A 82 11.79 -16.78 -3.53
C LYS A 82 10.30 -16.58 -3.25
N MET A 83 9.73 -15.50 -3.76
CA MET A 83 8.30 -15.23 -3.61
C MET A 83 7.71 -14.44 -4.75
N ARG A 84 6.40 -14.61 -4.95
CA ARG A 84 5.56 -13.71 -5.72
C ARG A 84 4.99 -12.67 -4.77
N LEU A 85 5.30 -11.40 -4.99
CA LEU A 85 4.91 -10.32 -4.08
C LEU A 85 3.65 -9.64 -4.56
N ILE A 86 2.59 -9.68 -3.75
CA ILE A 86 1.35 -8.96 -4.00
C ILE A 86 1.53 -7.48 -3.61
N THR A 87 1.77 -6.59 -4.58
CA THR A 87 1.91 -5.14 -4.32
C THR A 87 1.79 -4.24 -5.56
N ASN A 88 1.19 -3.07 -5.35
CA ASN A 88 1.22 -1.92 -6.28
C ASN A 88 2.20 -0.82 -5.85
N ASN A 89 2.97 -1.00 -4.76
CA ASN A 89 3.93 0.01 -4.28
C ASN A 89 5.36 -0.41 -4.62
N PRO A 90 6.05 0.25 -5.58
CA PRO A 90 7.45 -0.02 -5.89
C PRO A 90 8.39 0.10 -4.70
N LYS A 91 8.11 0.98 -3.73
CA LYS A 91 8.95 1.11 -2.53
C LYS A 91 8.98 -0.16 -1.69
N LYS A 92 7.91 -0.97 -1.70
CA LYS A 92 7.93 -2.30 -1.04
C LYS A 92 8.91 -3.24 -1.72
N ILE A 93 9.00 -3.21 -3.05
CA ILE A 93 9.93 -4.03 -3.83
C ILE A 93 11.38 -3.64 -3.47
N GLY A 94 11.66 -2.33 -3.50
CA GLY A 94 12.97 -1.81 -3.11
C GLY A 94 13.32 -2.12 -1.65
N GLY A 95 12.38 -1.95 -0.72
CA GLY A 95 12.60 -2.16 0.72
C GLY A 95 12.83 -3.61 1.15
N LEU A 96 12.61 -4.59 0.25
CA LEU A 96 12.93 -6.00 0.48
C LEU A 96 14.27 -6.41 -0.14
N SER A 97 14.86 -5.53 -0.96
CA SER A 97 16.17 -5.78 -1.56
C SER A 97 17.27 -5.82 -0.48
N GLY A 98 18.25 -6.69 -0.66
CA GLY A 98 19.37 -6.85 0.29
C GLY A 98 19.13 -7.84 1.44
N TYR A 99 17.92 -8.38 1.59
CA TYR A 99 17.60 -9.39 2.61
C TYR A 99 17.70 -10.84 2.11
N GLY A 100 18.24 -11.07 0.90
CA GLY A 100 18.26 -12.40 0.28
C GLY A 100 16.88 -12.90 -0.18
N LEU A 101 15.89 -12.00 -0.27
CA LEU A 101 14.55 -12.27 -0.78
C LEU A 101 14.49 -11.95 -2.28
N GLU A 102 14.31 -12.98 -3.10
CA GLU A 102 14.14 -12.87 -4.55
C GLU A 102 12.65 -12.75 -4.89
N ILE A 103 12.25 -11.59 -5.43
CA ILE A 103 10.91 -11.38 -5.95
C ILE A 103 10.88 -11.90 -7.39
N VAL A 104 10.30 -13.09 -7.59
CA VAL A 104 10.24 -13.74 -8.92
C VAL A 104 9.07 -13.24 -9.77
N GLU A 105 8.06 -12.66 -9.12
CA GLU A 105 6.89 -12.08 -9.79
C GLU A 105 6.30 -10.96 -8.92
N ARG A 106 5.85 -9.88 -9.56
CA ARG A 106 4.97 -8.90 -8.93
C ARG A 106 3.53 -9.22 -9.30
N VAL A 107 2.71 -9.52 -8.31
CA VAL A 107 1.26 -9.68 -8.49
C VAL A 107 0.61 -8.35 -8.13
N SER A 108 -0.16 -7.78 -9.06
CA SER A 108 -0.89 -6.52 -8.82
C SER A 108 -1.92 -6.71 -7.71
N THR A 109 -2.09 -5.72 -6.82
CA THR A 109 -3.25 -5.73 -5.93
C THR A 109 -4.51 -5.42 -6.74
N LEU A 110 -5.57 -6.20 -6.51
CA LEU A 110 -6.89 -5.91 -7.06
C LEU A 110 -7.39 -4.60 -6.43
N ASP A 111 -7.25 -3.51 -7.16
CA ASP A 111 -7.73 -2.21 -6.72
C ASP A 111 -9.18 -2.07 -7.20
N GLY A 112 -10.12 -2.27 -6.28
CA GLY A 112 -11.55 -2.03 -6.50
C GLY A 112 -11.81 -0.54 -6.65
N ALA A 113 -11.43 0.02 -7.79
CA ALA A 113 -11.67 1.40 -8.15
C ALA A 113 -13.18 1.68 -8.17
N ASN A 114 -13.59 2.74 -7.50
CA ASN A 114 -14.97 3.21 -7.45
C ASN A 114 -14.96 4.74 -7.30
N PRO A 115 -16.08 5.44 -7.58
CA PRO A 115 -16.11 6.90 -7.54
C PRO A 115 -15.56 7.51 -6.25
N GLU A 116 -15.78 6.86 -5.09
CA GLU A 116 -15.36 7.36 -3.78
C GLU A 116 -13.84 7.26 -3.50
N ASN A 117 -13.11 6.38 -4.21
CA ASN A 117 -11.67 6.18 -4.01
C ASN A 117 -10.81 6.58 -5.23
N MET A 118 -11.42 6.98 -6.34
CA MET A 118 -10.71 7.36 -7.57
C MET A 118 -9.64 8.42 -7.35
N ALA A 119 -9.98 9.53 -6.67
CA ALA A 119 -9.04 10.61 -6.41
C ALA A 119 -7.83 10.15 -5.58
N TYR A 120 -8.08 9.27 -4.59
CA TYR A 120 -7.05 8.69 -3.75
C TYR A 120 -6.12 7.75 -4.53
N LEU A 121 -6.68 6.87 -5.38
CA LEU A 121 -5.91 5.97 -6.23
C LEU A 121 -5.08 6.73 -7.27
N ARG A 122 -5.65 7.79 -7.89
CA ARG A 122 -4.90 8.68 -8.80
C ARG A 122 -3.76 9.39 -8.10
N THR A 123 -3.96 9.86 -6.87
CA THR A 123 -2.89 10.47 -6.07
C THR A 123 -1.76 9.47 -5.81
N LYS A 124 -2.09 8.22 -5.46
CA LYS A 124 -1.10 7.14 -5.30
C LYS A 124 -0.31 6.90 -6.59
N GLN A 125 -0.98 6.86 -7.73
CA GLN A 125 -0.35 6.62 -9.02
C GLN A 125 0.55 7.80 -9.44
N LEU A 126 -0.03 9.00 -9.56
CA LEU A 126 0.62 10.18 -10.15
C LEU A 126 1.65 10.83 -9.23
N ARG A 127 1.36 10.92 -7.92
CA ARG A 127 2.23 11.64 -6.97
C ARG A 127 3.12 10.72 -6.14
N MET A 128 2.74 9.45 -5.96
CA MET A 128 3.49 8.51 -5.12
C MET A 128 4.14 7.36 -5.89
N GLY A 129 3.92 7.28 -7.22
CA GLY A 129 4.56 6.30 -8.09
C GLY A 129 4.04 4.88 -7.94
N HIS A 130 2.81 4.69 -7.45
CA HIS A 130 2.21 3.35 -7.38
C HIS A 130 1.88 2.81 -8.79
N LEU A 131 2.10 1.51 -8.98
CA LEU A 131 1.81 0.76 -10.20
C LEU A 131 0.35 0.29 -10.18
N ILE A 132 -0.57 1.21 -10.50
CA ILE A 132 -2.01 0.93 -10.56
C ILE A 132 -2.44 1.03 -12.01
N ASP A 133 -2.99 -0.05 -12.54
CA ASP A 133 -3.49 -0.14 -13.91
C ASP A 133 -5.02 0.12 -13.94
N GLY A 134 -5.56 0.59 -15.06
CA GLY A 134 -7.02 0.65 -15.28
C GLY A 134 -7.78 1.79 -14.59
N LEU A 135 -7.12 2.89 -14.20
CA LEU A 135 -7.78 4.08 -13.62
C LEU A 135 -8.43 5.01 -14.67
N GLU A 136 -8.33 4.67 -15.96
CA GLU A 136 -8.82 5.46 -17.10
C GLU A 136 -10.32 5.23 -17.36
N ASP A 137 -10.86 4.07 -16.98
CA ASP A 137 -12.21 3.61 -17.37
C ASP A 137 -13.33 3.98 -16.38
N VAL A 138 -13.03 4.70 -15.29
CA VAL A 138 -14.03 5.07 -14.29
C VAL A 138 -14.50 6.50 -14.56
N ALA A 139 -15.72 6.62 -15.10
CA ALA A 139 -16.40 7.89 -15.29
C ALA A 139 -16.49 8.65 -13.96
N ILE A 140 -16.07 9.92 -13.99
CA ILE A 140 -16.35 10.88 -12.92
C ILE A 140 -17.74 11.42 -13.24
N ASP A 141 -18.74 10.99 -12.47
CA ASP A 141 -20.05 11.64 -12.47
C ASP A 141 -20.01 12.86 -11.53
#